data_AF-A0A8C4QRP4-F1
#
_entry.id   AF-A0A8C4QRP4-F1
#
_cell.length_a   1.000
_cell.length_b   1.000
_cell.length_c   1.000
_cell.angle_alpha   90.00
_cell.angle_beta   90.00
_cell.angle_gamma   90.00
#
_symmetry.space_group_name_H-M   'P 1'
#
loop_
_entity.id
_entity.type
_entity.pdbx_description
1 polymer ?
#
loop_
_entity_poly.entity_id
_entity_poly.type
_entity_poly.pdbx_seq_one_letter_code
_entity_poly.pdbx_strand_id
1 'polypeptide(L)'
;MYLYKHPKETRQNKDLAGKLINEWSRPIFGLSSNFKGLSREEREQRDFEQVPSRRRLSSGGQTPHRDLDKVLIGDEKALRPGDPGFCTRARVPLPSNRDYVVRPKWNIEVESDNRHSSKKGLNRLDKQMRKFSNIRRSTKVNRAVRLSVEGNKMPL
;
A
#
# COMPACT_ATOMS: atom_id res chain seq x y z
N MET A 1 -20.19 6.48 32.46
CA MET A 1 -18.73 6.41 32.18
C MET A 1 -17.96 5.42 33.07
N TYR A 2 -18.49 5.07 34.26
CA TYR A 2 -17.82 4.21 35.24
C TYR A 2 -17.34 2.86 34.67
N LEU A 3 -18.16 2.17 33.86
CA LEU A 3 -17.82 0.88 33.24
C LEU A 3 -16.53 0.93 32.38
N TYR A 4 -16.31 2.01 31.63
CA TYR A 4 -15.10 2.17 30.81
C TYR A 4 -13.81 2.20 31.65
N LYS A 5 -13.88 2.77 32.87
CA LYS A 5 -12.72 2.91 33.77
C LYS A 5 -12.70 1.89 34.91
N HIS A 6 -13.67 0.99 34.97
CA HIS A 6 -13.81 0.09 36.12
C HIS A 6 -12.69 -0.97 36.16
N PRO A 7 -11.97 -1.15 37.27
CA PRO A 7 -10.83 -2.06 37.32
C PRO A 7 -11.22 -3.53 37.10
N LYS A 8 -12.43 -3.94 37.48
CA LYS A 8 -12.90 -5.33 37.34
C LYS A 8 -13.61 -5.63 36.01
N GLU A 9 -13.72 -4.65 35.12
CA GLU A 9 -14.43 -4.82 33.85
C GLU A 9 -13.51 -5.45 32.78
N THR A 10 -14.08 -6.30 31.92
CA THR A 10 -13.32 -6.96 30.85
C THR A 10 -12.88 -5.95 29.80
N ARG A 11 -11.77 -6.24 29.11
CA ARG A 11 -11.26 -5.35 28.05
C ARG A 11 -12.27 -5.15 26.93
N GLN A 12 -12.95 -6.20 26.49
CA GLN A 12 -13.97 -6.14 25.44
C GLN A 12 -15.12 -5.21 25.82
N ASN A 13 -15.60 -5.31 27.06
CA ASN A 13 -16.67 -4.44 27.56
C ASN A 13 -16.21 -3.00 27.71
N LYS A 14 -14.95 -2.77 28.14
CA LYS A 14 -14.37 -1.42 28.14
C LYS A 14 -14.31 -0.83 26.73
N ASP A 15 -13.84 -1.59 25.75
CA ASP A 15 -13.78 -1.11 24.36
C ASP A 15 -15.18 -0.77 23.82
N LEU A 16 -16.19 -1.61 24.12
CA LEU A 16 -17.58 -1.36 23.74
C LEU A 16 -18.15 -0.12 24.43
N ALA A 17 -17.94 0.01 25.74
CA ALA A 17 -18.35 1.18 26.52
C ALA A 17 -17.69 2.46 26.00
N GLY A 18 -16.41 2.41 25.65
CA GLY A 18 -15.69 3.54 25.04
C GLY A 18 -16.26 3.96 23.70
N LYS A 19 -16.63 3.00 22.84
CA LYS A 19 -17.31 3.28 21.56
C LYS A 19 -18.67 3.95 21.78
N LEU A 20 -19.48 3.43 22.70
CA LEU A 20 -20.79 4.00 23.02
C LEU A 20 -20.67 5.42 23.59
N ILE A 21 -19.72 5.65 24.50
CA ILE A 21 -19.45 7.00 25.04
C ILE A 21 -19.07 7.97 23.92
N ASN A 22 -18.22 7.55 22.97
CA ASN A 22 -17.83 8.39 21.85
C ASN A 22 -19.01 8.67 20.92
N GLU A 23 -19.81 7.67 20.55
CA GLU A 23 -21.03 7.84 19.74
C GLU A 23 -22.01 8.83 20.40
N TRP A 24 -22.28 8.66 21.69
CA TRP A 24 -23.28 9.46 22.41
C TRP A 24 -22.81 10.86 22.78
N SER A 25 -21.50 11.10 22.94
CA SER A 25 -20.97 12.43 23.28
C SER A 25 -20.77 13.33 22.05
N ARG A 26 -20.65 12.75 20.85
CA ARG A 26 -20.43 13.48 19.59
C ARG A 26 -21.43 14.62 19.33
N PRO A 27 -22.76 14.44 19.48
CA PRO A 27 -23.73 15.53 19.29
C PRO A 27 -23.52 16.70 20.25
N ILE A 28 -23.04 16.43 21.47
CA ILE A 28 -22.78 17.46 22.49
C ILE A 28 -21.60 18.35 22.08
N PHE A 29 -20.60 17.77 21.43
CA PHE A 29 -19.40 18.49 20.98
C PHE A 29 -19.44 18.92 19.51
N GLY A 30 -20.57 18.77 18.82
CA GLY A 30 -20.68 19.10 17.39
C GLY A 30 -19.79 18.24 16.48
N LEU A 31 -19.38 17.05 16.93
CA LEU A 31 -18.54 16.13 16.15
C LEU A 31 -19.44 15.28 15.25
N SER A 32 -19.23 15.30 13.94
CA SER A 32 -20.05 14.49 13.02
C SER A 32 -19.67 13.00 13.08
N SER A 33 -20.70 12.14 13.17
CA SER A 33 -20.59 10.67 13.06
C SER A 33 -21.00 10.16 11.67
N ASN A 34 -21.79 10.95 10.94
CA ASN A 34 -22.40 10.54 9.68
C ASN A 34 -21.65 11.12 8.47
N PHE A 35 -20.76 10.32 7.89
CA PHE A 35 -20.06 10.67 6.65
C PHE A 35 -20.80 10.24 5.37
N LYS A 36 -22.00 9.64 5.49
CA LYS A 36 -22.80 9.23 4.31
C LYS A 36 -23.40 10.42 3.56
N GLY A 37 -23.57 11.56 4.24
CA GLY A 37 -24.04 12.82 3.64
C GLY A 37 -22.93 13.78 3.22
N LEU A 38 -21.66 13.49 3.53
CA LEU A 38 -20.56 14.31 3.04
C LEU A 38 -20.42 14.09 1.54
N SER A 39 -20.50 15.20 0.80
CA SER A 39 -20.12 15.24 -0.60
C SER A 39 -18.66 14.79 -0.77
N ARG A 40 -18.30 14.37 -1.99
CA ARG A 40 -16.92 14.02 -2.32
C ARG A 40 -15.96 15.18 -1.99
N GLU A 41 -16.38 16.40 -2.28
CA GLU A 41 -15.66 17.65 -2.02
C GLU A 41 -15.35 17.84 -0.52
N GLU A 42 -16.36 17.71 0.34
CA GLU A 42 -16.20 17.89 1.79
C GLU A 42 -15.31 16.80 2.42
N ARG A 43 -15.28 15.61 1.81
CA ARG A 43 -14.37 14.54 2.24
C ARG A 43 -12.92 14.85 1.86
N GLU A 44 -12.69 15.25 0.61
CA GLU A 44 -11.37 15.65 0.11
C GLU A 44 -10.82 16.85 0.92
N GLN A 45 -11.66 17.82 1.26
CA GLN A 45 -11.28 18.97 2.08
C GLN A 45 -10.83 18.56 3.49
N ARG A 46 -11.56 17.66 4.16
CA ARG A 46 -11.16 17.17 5.48
C ARG A 46 -9.91 16.29 5.45
N ASP A 47 -9.74 15.49 4.41
CA ASP A 47 -8.51 14.71 4.23
C ASP A 47 -7.33 15.68 4.04
N PHE A 48 -7.52 16.77 3.28
CA PHE A 48 -6.53 17.83 3.09
C PHE A 48 -6.18 18.55 4.40
N GLU A 49 -7.18 18.92 5.21
CA GLU A 49 -7.00 19.54 6.52
C GLU A 49 -6.32 18.63 7.55
N GLN A 50 -6.52 17.31 7.42
CA GLN A 50 -5.90 16.31 8.28
C GLN A 50 -4.49 15.93 7.85
N VAL A 51 -4.02 16.34 6.66
CA VAL A 51 -2.62 16.15 6.28
C VAL A 51 -1.74 16.93 7.27
N PRO A 52 -0.91 16.26 8.09
CA PRO A 52 -0.11 16.97 9.07
C PRO A 52 0.88 17.88 8.34
N SER A 53 0.70 19.20 8.50
CA SER A 53 1.64 20.25 8.05
C SER A 53 3.05 20.10 8.67
N ARG A 54 3.18 19.19 9.64
CA ARG A 54 4.31 19.05 10.57
C ARG A 54 5.62 18.49 10.00
N ARG A 55 5.80 18.43 8.68
CA ARG A 55 7.14 18.28 8.07
C ARG A 55 7.73 19.60 7.52
N ARG A 56 7.12 20.75 7.83
CA ARG A 56 7.51 22.06 7.25
C ARG A 56 8.25 23.03 8.17
N LEU A 57 8.64 22.62 9.37
CA LEU A 57 9.35 23.51 10.30
C LEU A 57 10.62 22.85 10.85
N SER A 58 11.53 22.44 9.97
CA SER A 58 12.95 22.49 10.30
C SER A 58 13.51 23.78 9.69
N SER A 59 14.01 24.64 10.57
CA SER A 59 14.59 25.96 10.34
C SER A 59 15.83 25.90 9.44
N GLY A 60 15.63 25.72 8.13
CA GLY A 60 16.72 25.53 7.17
C GLY A 60 16.42 26.10 5.79
N GLY A 61 16.23 27.42 5.69
CA GLY A 61 16.29 28.15 4.43
C GLY A 61 14.93 28.42 3.80
N GLN A 62 14.39 29.61 4.08
CA GLN A 62 13.37 30.23 3.24
C GLN A 62 14.03 30.63 1.91
N THR A 63 14.06 29.73 0.94
CA THR A 63 14.10 30.18 -0.46
C THR A 63 12.66 30.41 -0.90
N PRO A 64 12.38 31.51 -1.62
CA PRO A 64 11.04 31.78 -2.12
C PRO A 64 10.56 30.58 -2.92
N HIS A 65 9.33 30.13 -2.62
CA HIS A 65 8.68 29.07 -3.34
C HIS A 65 8.56 29.50 -4.81
N ARG A 66 9.38 28.91 -5.68
CA ARG A 66 9.32 29.19 -7.12
C ARG A 66 8.14 28.46 -7.72
N ASP A 67 7.28 29.19 -8.41
CA ASP A 67 6.14 28.60 -9.10
C ASP A 67 6.65 27.72 -10.25
N LEU A 68 6.45 26.40 -10.12
CA LEU A 68 6.87 25.40 -11.10
C LEU A 68 6.38 25.73 -12.52
N ASP A 69 5.20 26.32 -12.63
CA ASP A 69 4.60 26.68 -13.92
C ASP A 69 5.37 27.83 -14.59
N LYS A 70 5.87 28.81 -13.82
CA LYS A 70 6.70 29.92 -14.34
C LYS A 70 8.11 29.46 -14.73
N VAL A 71 8.66 28.48 -14.00
CA VAL A 71 9.94 27.86 -14.36
C VAL A 71 9.83 27.06 -15.65
N LEU A 72 8.72 26.33 -15.85
CA LEU A 72 8.50 25.52 -17.06
C LEU A 72 8.23 26.38 -18.30
N ILE A 73 7.60 27.54 -18.13
CA ILE A 73 7.40 28.55 -19.20
C ILE A 73 8.72 29.29 -19.53
N GLY A 74 9.72 29.24 -18.65
CA GLY A 74 11.03 29.85 -18.87
C GLY A 74 11.13 31.32 -18.45
N ASP A 75 10.08 31.87 -17.85
CA ASP A 75 10.03 33.27 -17.41
C ASP A 75 10.90 33.52 -16.17
N GLU A 76 11.09 32.51 -15.30
CA GLU A 76 12.00 32.61 -14.17
C GLU A 76 13.40 32.09 -14.50
N LYS A 77 14.36 33.02 -14.55
CA LYS A 77 15.78 32.68 -14.69
C LYS A 77 16.27 31.90 -13.46
N ALA A 78 16.95 30.78 -13.69
CA ALA A 78 17.64 30.04 -12.63
C ALA A 78 18.68 30.96 -11.95
N LEU A 79 18.71 30.99 -10.61
CA LEU A 79 19.71 31.75 -9.87
C LEU A 79 21.09 31.20 -10.18
N ARG A 80 22.07 32.09 -10.36
CA ARG A 80 23.47 31.76 -10.60
C ARG A 80 24.31 31.99 -9.34
N PRO A 81 25.50 31.36 -9.23
CA PRO A 81 26.43 31.66 -8.16
C PRO A 81 26.68 33.17 -8.03
N GLY A 82 26.37 33.74 -6.85
CA GLY A 82 26.46 35.18 -6.56
C GLY A 82 25.12 35.90 -6.46
N ASP A 83 24.04 35.33 -7.00
CA ASP A 83 22.70 35.91 -6.86
C ASP A 83 22.14 35.68 -5.44
N PRO A 84 21.46 36.67 -4.83
CA PRO A 84 20.80 36.48 -3.54
C PRO A 84 19.84 35.27 -3.55
N GLY A 85 20.04 34.34 -2.62
CA GLY A 85 19.23 33.11 -2.51
C GLY A 85 19.74 31.92 -3.35
N PHE A 86 20.86 32.06 -4.08
CA PHE A 86 21.52 30.94 -4.74
C PHE A 86 21.98 29.88 -3.73
N CYS A 87 21.61 28.62 -3.96
CA CYS A 87 22.03 27.50 -3.14
C CYS A 87 22.82 26.51 -3.99
N THR A 88 24.08 26.30 -3.61
CA THR A 88 25.00 25.36 -4.29
C THR A 88 24.57 23.90 -4.16
N ARG A 89 23.74 23.59 -3.16
CA ARG A 89 23.27 22.22 -2.89
C ARG A 89 21.89 22.01 -3.48
N ALA A 90 21.69 20.84 -4.09
CA ALA A 90 20.36 20.39 -4.51
C ALA A 90 19.47 20.23 -3.27
N ARG A 91 18.20 20.65 -3.39
CA ARG A 91 17.18 20.46 -2.36
C ARG A 91 16.25 19.32 -2.75
N VAL A 92 15.79 18.58 -1.75
CA VAL A 92 14.77 17.54 -1.96
C VAL A 92 13.44 18.23 -2.27
N PRO A 93 12.77 17.89 -3.38
CA PRO A 93 11.45 18.43 -3.70
C PRO A 93 10.47 18.16 -2.56
N LEU A 94 9.64 19.15 -2.25
CA LEU A 94 8.53 18.95 -1.32
C LEU A 94 7.55 17.94 -1.94
N PRO A 95 7.05 16.97 -1.16
CA PRO A 95 5.94 16.14 -1.59
C PRO A 95 4.78 17.03 -2.05
N SER A 96 4.33 16.82 -3.28
CA SER A 96 3.20 17.52 -3.88
C SER A 96 1.96 16.63 -3.81
N ASN A 97 0.81 17.24 -3.55
CA ASN A 97 -0.50 16.55 -3.57
C ASN A 97 -1.15 16.60 -4.98
N ARG A 98 -0.36 16.82 -6.04
CA ARG A 98 -0.87 16.79 -7.42
C ARG A 98 -1.05 15.34 -7.86
N ASP A 99 -2.19 14.76 -7.53
CA ASP A 99 -2.61 13.46 -8.07
C ASP A 99 -3.14 13.61 -9.51
N TYR A 100 -2.86 12.63 -10.37
CA TYR A 100 -3.38 12.62 -11.74
C TYR A 100 -4.91 12.50 -11.72
N VAL A 101 -5.61 13.60 -11.97
CA VAL A 101 -7.07 13.61 -12.18
C VAL A 101 -7.45 12.80 -13.42
N VAL A 102 -6.60 12.87 -14.45
CA VAL A 102 -6.71 12.04 -15.65
C VAL A 102 -5.45 11.18 -15.75
N ARG A 103 -5.59 9.91 -15.41
CA ARG A 103 -4.50 8.94 -15.56
C ARG A 103 -4.35 8.63 -17.05
N PRO A 104 -3.16 8.79 -17.65
CA PRO A 104 -2.96 8.47 -19.05
C PRO A 104 -3.32 6.99 -19.30
N LYS A 105 -3.96 6.72 -20.44
CA LYS A 105 -4.20 5.35 -20.86
C LYS A 105 -2.83 4.68 -21.06
N TRP A 106 -2.67 3.50 -20.48
CA TRP A 106 -1.46 2.71 -20.62
C TRP A 106 -1.31 2.28 -22.09
N ASN A 107 -0.16 2.52 -22.69
CA ASN A 107 0.11 2.24 -24.11
C ASN A 107 0.39 0.76 -24.42
N ILE A 108 0.20 -0.14 -23.45
CA ILE A 108 0.29 -1.58 -23.70
C ILE A 108 -1.15 -2.10 -23.73
N GLU A 109 -1.55 -2.65 -24.87
CA GLU A 109 -2.69 -3.55 -24.97
C GLU A 109 -2.39 -4.82 -24.16
N VAL A 110 -2.46 -4.72 -22.83
CA VAL A 110 -2.76 -5.90 -22.03
C VAL A 110 -4.26 -6.01 -22.13
N GLU A 111 -4.71 -6.90 -23.02
CA GLU A 111 -6.08 -7.40 -23.10
C GLU A 111 -6.55 -7.73 -21.68
N SER A 112 -7.16 -6.74 -21.03
CA SER A 112 -7.56 -6.81 -19.61
C SER A 112 -8.95 -7.43 -19.46
N ASP A 113 -9.51 -7.94 -20.56
CA ASP A 113 -10.65 -8.84 -20.58
C ASP A 113 -10.18 -10.29 -20.43
N ASN A 114 -9.74 -10.62 -19.22
CA ASN A 114 -9.97 -11.96 -18.70
C ASN A 114 -9.93 -11.98 -17.17
N ARG A 115 -10.87 -11.24 -16.56
CA ARG A 115 -11.31 -11.49 -15.18
C ARG A 115 -12.17 -12.75 -15.05
N HIS A 116 -12.15 -13.66 -16.03
CA HIS A 116 -12.92 -14.90 -16.02
C HIS A 116 -11.99 -16.11 -16.27
N SER A 117 -11.58 -16.76 -15.18
CA SER A 117 -11.28 -18.20 -15.09
C SER A 117 -10.52 -18.87 -16.27
N SER A 118 -9.39 -18.34 -16.72
CA SER A 118 -8.43 -19.15 -17.46
C SER A 118 -7.26 -19.50 -16.53
N LYS A 119 -7.10 -20.80 -16.26
CA LYS A 119 -5.97 -21.35 -15.50
C LYS A 119 -4.69 -20.75 -16.08
N LYS A 120 -3.97 -19.94 -15.29
CA LYS A 120 -2.71 -19.31 -15.66
C LYS A 120 -1.83 -20.35 -16.37
N GLY A 121 -1.59 -20.15 -17.67
CA GLY A 121 -0.78 -21.06 -18.45
C GLY A 121 0.57 -21.26 -17.75
N LEU A 122 0.97 -22.51 -17.55
CA LEU A 122 2.18 -22.85 -16.79
C LEU A 122 3.39 -22.11 -17.36
N ASN A 123 4.04 -21.32 -16.51
CA ASN A 123 5.24 -20.57 -16.88
C ASN A 123 6.33 -21.56 -17.31
N ARG A 124 7.30 -21.11 -18.11
CA ARG A 124 8.46 -21.90 -18.53
C ARG A 124 9.16 -22.54 -17.31
N LEU A 125 9.26 -21.80 -16.21
CA LEU A 125 9.79 -22.30 -14.94
C LEU A 125 8.95 -23.46 -14.37
N ASP A 126 7.62 -23.31 -14.34
CA ASP A 126 6.70 -24.33 -13.82
C ASP A 126 6.74 -25.61 -14.67
N LYS A 127 6.85 -25.47 -16.00
CA LYS A 127 7.03 -26.59 -16.92
C LYS A 127 8.32 -27.35 -16.62
N GLN A 128 9.40 -26.63 -16.34
CA GLN A 128 10.69 -27.24 -16.04
C GLN A 128 10.68 -27.94 -14.67
N MET A 129 10.08 -27.34 -13.64
CA MET A 129 9.91 -27.97 -12.32
C MET A 129 9.05 -29.23 -12.36
N ARG A 130 7.98 -29.25 -13.17
CA ARG A 130 7.18 -30.46 -13.39
C ARG A 130 7.99 -31.56 -14.08
N LYS A 131 8.79 -31.23 -15.09
CA LYS A 131 9.70 -32.20 -15.72
C LYS A 131 10.68 -32.80 -14.70
N PHE A 132 11.32 -31.97 -13.87
CA PHE A 132 12.21 -32.47 -12.82
C PHE A 132 11.51 -33.37 -11.80
N SER A 133 10.29 -33.02 -11.39
CA SER A 133 9.49 -33.82 -10.46
C SER A 133 9.09 -35.17 -11.06
N ASN A 134 8.71 -35.19 -12.34
CA ASN A 134 8.36 -36.42 -13.05
C ASN A 134 9.58 -37.33 -13.23
N ILE A 135 10.73 -36.77 -13.61
CA ILE A 135 11.98 -37.52 -13.69
C ILE A 135 12.32 -38.13 -12.33
N ARG A 136 12.27 -37.34 -11.24
CA ARG A 136 12.52 -37.86 -9.88
C ARG A 136 11.56 -38.97 -9.46
N ARG A 137 10.31 -38.96 -9.93
CA ARG A 137 9.31 -40.01 -9.66
C ARG A 137 9.57 -41.25 -10.52
N SER A 138 9.89 -41.08 -11.81
CA SER A 138 10.14 -42.20 -12.72
C SER A 138 11.49 -42.89 -12.47
N THR A 139 12.50 -42.15 -12.00
CA THR A 139 13.79 -42.74 -11.59
C THR A 139 13.72 -43.40 -10.21
N LYS A 140 12.57 -43.34 -9.53
CA LYS A 140 12.34 -44.00 -8.23
C LYS A 140 11.78 -45.42 -8.40
N VAL A 141 12.14 -46.11 -9.48
CA VAL A 141 11.72 -47.48 -9.74
C VAL A 141 12.74 -48.45 -9.13
N ASN A 142 12.21 -49.34 -8.30
CA ASN A 142 12.77 -50.59 -7.80
C ASN A 142 13.93 -50.46 -6.79
N ARG A 143 13.59 -50.10 -5.54
CA ARG A 143 14.37 -50.58 -4.40
C ARG A 143 14.40 -52.11 -4.51
N ALA A 144 15.57 -52.71 -4.67
CA ALA A 144 15.74 -54.15 -4.76
C ALA A 144 14.97 -54.84 -3.63
N VAL A 145 14.03 -55.72 -4.00
CA VAL A 145 13.33 -56.55 -3.03
C VAL A 145 14.40 -57.42 -2.37
N ARG A 146 14.46 -57.42 -1.03
CA ARG A 146 15.33 -58.33 -0.30
C ARG A 146 14.75 -59.73 -0.51
N LEU A 147 15.41 -60.53 -1.35
CA LEU A 147 15.09 -61.94 -1.53
C LEU A 147 15.22 -62.64 -0.18
N SER A 148 14.12 -63.23 0.30
CA SER A 148 14.11 -64.04 1.53
C SER A 148 14.53 -65.46 1.18
N VAL A 149 15.47 -66.04 1.92
CA VAL A 149 15.95 -67.41 1.70
C VAL A 149 14.84 -68.45 1.94
N GLU A 150 13.84 -68.11 2.75
CA GLU A 150 12.66 -68.96 3.03
C GLU A 150 11.52 -68.82 1.98
N GLY A 151 11.72 -68.08 0.89
CA GLY A 151 10.78 -68.03 -0.26
C GLY A 151 9.53 -67.13 -0.11
N ASN A 152 9.25 -66.57 1.06
CA ASN A 152 7.98 -65.89 1.35
C ASN A 152 7.77 -64.48 0.72
N LYS A 153 8.67 -63.99 -0.15
CA LYS A 153 8.56 -62.65 -0.76
C LYS A 153 9.00 -62.59 -2.23
N MET A 154 8.65 -63.62 -3.01
CA MET A 154 8.77 -63.55 -4.47
C MET A 154 7.46 -63.03 -5.06
N PRO A 155 7.48 -62.04 -5.98
CA PRO A 155 6.30 -61.72 -6.77
C PRO A 155 6.06 -62.85 -7.77
N LEU A 156 4.86 -63.46 -7.74
CA LEU A 156 4.38 -64.34 -8.81
C LEU A 156 4.09 -63.54 -10.09
#